data_AF-A0A8S2WTH6-F1
#
_entry.id   AF-A0A8S2WTH6-F1
#
_cell.length_a   1.000
_cell.length_b   1.000
_cell.length_c   1.000
_cell.angle_alpha   90.00
_cell.angle_beta   90.00
_cell.angle_gamma   90.00
#
_symmetry.space_group_name_H-M   'P 1'
#
loop_
_entity.id
_entity.type
_entity.pdbx_description
1 polymer ?
#
loop_
_entity_poly.entity_id
_entity_poly.type
_entity_poly.pdbx_seq_one_letter_code
_entity_poly.pdbx_strand_id
1 'polypeptide(L)'
;PPGTGKTETSAMIIRLWLKLHDQIDEQQPILVCAETHQAIDNLTRRLIKFVRVVRYGEPRTIGADLQEYTMQAQIDLLRRHNSPNKQLFGPPKPKEIRQIISSCQVLAMTCAGVGILEKDYRFPFILIDEASQITEPNILISLIRITN
;
A
#
# COMPACT_ATOMS: atom_id res chain seq x y z
N PRO A 1 -10.09 -23.72 1.15
CA PRO A 1 -8.88 -24.48 1.53
C PRO A 1 -7.62 -23.61 1.58
N PRO A 2 -6.66 -23.90 2.48
CA PRO A 2 -5.29 -23.35 2.42
C PRO A 2 -4.62 -23.72 1.09
N GLY A 3 -3.76 -22.86 0.55
CA GLY A 3 -3.03 -23.16 -0.69
C GLY A 3 -3.82 -23.04 -2.01
N THR A 4 -5.09 -22.60 -2.00
CA THR A 4 -5.90 -22.44 -3.24
C THR A 4 -5.57 -21.20 -4.08
N GLY A 5 -4.36 -20.66 -3.97
CA GLY A 5 -3.91 -19.54 -4.79
C GLY A 5 -4.62 -18.20 -4.56
N LYS A 6 -5.35 -17.99 -3.45
CA LYS A 6 -6.08 -16.73 -3.19
C LYS A 6 -5.21 -15.48 -3.36
N THR A 7 -4.09 -15.41 -2.63
CA THR A 7 -3.15 -14.30 -2.71
C THR A 7 -2.52 -14.18 -4.11
N GLU A 8 -2.36 -15.29 -4.84
CA GLU A 8 -1.86 -15.27 -6.22
C GLU A 8 -2.91 -14.69 -7.18
N THR A 9 -4.17 -15.09 -7.03
CA THR A 9 -5.31 -14.52 -7.74
C THR A 9 -5.45 -13.03 -7.43
N SER A 10 -5.32 -12.61 -6.16
CA SER A 10 -5.32 -11.19 -5.77
C SER A 10 -4.23 -10.41 -6.49
N ALA A 11 -3.00 -10.93 -6.52
CA ALA A 11 -1.90 -10.31 -7.27
C ALA A 11 -2.20 -10.22 -8.78
N MET A 12 -2.81 -11.25 -9.36
CA MET A 12 -3.21 -11.26 -10.77
C MET A 12 -4.33 -10.25 -11.07
N ILE A 13 -5.32 -10.10 -10.17
CA ILE A 13 -6.38 -9.09 -10.29
C ILE A 13 -5.77 -7.68 -10.32
N ILE A 14 -4.84 -7.38 -9.42
CA ILE A 14 -4.13 -6.09 -9.40
C ILE A 14 -3.39 -5.86 -10.72
N ARG A 15 -2.69 -6.89 -11.22
CA ARG A 15 -1.99 -6.82 -12.50
C ARG A 15 -2.95 -6.55 -13.67
N LEU A 16 -4.14 -7.13 -13.65
CA LEU A 16 -5.16 -6.90 -14.68
C LEU A 16 -5.76 -5.50 -14.58
N TRP A 17 -6.11 -5.02 -13.38
CA TRP A 17 -6.60 -3.65 -13.21
C TRP A 17 -5.62 -2.61 -13.72
N LEU A 18 -4.33 -2.75 -13.41
CA LEU A 18 -3.29 -1.84 -13.92
C LEU A 18 -3.09 -1.90 -15.43
N LYS A 19 -3.43 -3.02 -16.07
CA LYS A 19 -3.35 -3.16 -17.54
C LYS A 19 -4.59 -2.65 -18.27
N LEU A 20 -5.77 -2.79 -17.66
CA LEU A 20 -7.05 -2.50 -18.30
C LEU A 20 -7.48 -1.05 -18.07
N HIS A 21 -6.99 -0.41 -17.01
CA HIS A 21 -7.34 0.96 -16.68
C HIS A 21 -6.14 1.88 -16.90
N ASP A 22 -6.00 2.37 -18.14
CA ASP A 22 -5.09 3.49 -18.49
C ASP A 22 -5.38 4.76 -17.66
N GLN A 23 -6.55 4.82 -17.03
CA GLN A 23 -7.00 5.90 -16.13
C GLN A 23 -6.66 5.69 -14.65
N ILE A 24 -5.95 4.62 -14.27
CA ILE A 24 -5.25 4.65 -12.97
C ILE A 24 -4.13 5.67 -13.13
N ASP A 25 -4.50 6.94 -12.97
CA ASP A 25 -3.60 8.08 -12.97
C ASP A 25 -2.47 7.76 -11.98
N GLU A 26 -1.22 8.05 -12.35
CA GLU A 26 -0.07 7.80 -11.48
C GLU A 26 -0.25 8.47 -10.11
N GLN A 27 -1.15 9.45 -10.01
CA GLN A 27 -1.52 10.13 -8.77
C GLN A 27 -2.49 9.37 -7.84
N GLN A 28 -3.17 8.32 -8.31
CA GLN A 28 -4.14 7.54 -7.51
C GLN A 28 -3.85 6.03 -7.58
N PRO A 29 -3.09 5.48 -6.62
CA PRO A 29 -2.75 4.06 -6.63
C PRO A 29 -3.96 3.17 -6.37
N ILE A 30 -3.81 1.87 -6.60
CA ILE A 30 -4.73 0.86 -6.06
C ILE A 30 -4.44 0.68 -4.57
N LEU A 31 -5.48 0.69 -3.73
CA LEU A 31 -5.34 0.32 -2.32
C LEU A 31 -5.47 -1.20 -2.16
N VAL A 32 -4.50 -1.81 -1.50
CA VAL A 32 -4.53 -3.23 -1.13
C VAL A 32 -4.47 -3.37 0.38
N CYS A 33 -5.45 -4.09 0.94
CA CYS A 33 -5.60 -4.29 2.36
C CYS A 33 -5.65 -5.77 2.75
N ALA A 34 -5.29 -6.06 4.01
CA ALA A 34 -5.58 -7.30 4.71
C ALA A 34 -5.71 -7.04 6.23
N GLU A 35 -6.16 -8.02 7.02
CA GLU A 35 -6.29 -7.82 8.48
C GLU A 35 -4.94 -7.74 9.19
N THR A 36 -4.05 -8.69 8.87
CA THR A 36 -2.81 -8.90 9.62
C THR A 36 -1.61 -8.39 8.84
N HIS A 37 -0.55 -8.00 9.56
CA HIS A 37 0.74 -7.66 8.96
C HIS A 37 1.29 -8.79 8.07
N GLN A 38 1.15 -10.05 8.51
CA GLN A 38 1.63 -11.20 7.74
C GLN A 38 0.88 -11.38 6.41
N ALA A 39 -0.45 -11.22 6.42
CA ALA A 39 -1.26 -11.37 5.20
C ALA A 39 -0.92 -10.28 4.17
N ILE A 40 -0.84 -9.02 4.59
CA ILE A 40 -0.49 -7.93 3.67
C ILE A 40 0.97 -8.02 3.18
N ASP A 41 1.90 -8.46 4.03
CA ASP A 41 3.30 -8.68 3.62
C ASP A 41 3.41 -9.83 2.61
N ASN A 42 2.63 -10.91 2.80
CA ASN A 42 2.55 -11.99 1.83
C ASN A 42 2.07 -11.49 0.46
N LEU A 43 1.01 -10.69 0.40
CA LEU A 43 0.55 -10.11 -0.85
C LEU A 43 1.59 -9.14 -1.43
N THR A 44 2.19 -8.30 -0.60
CA THR A 44 3.25 -7.35 -1.00
C THR A 44 4.41 -8.06 -1.70
N ARG A 45 4.92 -9.18 -1.16
CA ARG A 45 6.01 -9.97 -1.78
C ARG A 45 5.69 -10.47 -3.20
N ARG A 46 4.43 -10.66 -3.53
CA ARG A 46 4.00 -11.05 -4.88
C ARG A 46 3.95 -9.84 -5.80
N LEU A 47 3.38 -8.74 -5.32
CA LEU A 47 3.20 -7.50 -6.07
C LEU A 47 4.52 -6.82 -6.44
N ILE A 48 5.50 -6.76 -5.52
CA ILE A 48 6.79 -6.08 -5.76
C ILE A 48 7.57 -6.64 -6.98
N LYS A 49 7.23 -7.86 -7.43
CA LYS A 49 7.85 -8.50 -8.59
C LYS A 49 7.46 -7.85 -9.92
N PHE A 50 6.39 -7.06 -9.96
CA PHE A 50 5.87 -6.53 -11.22
C PHE A 50 5.26 -5.12 -11.13
N VAL A 51 5.13 -4.52 -9.94
CA VAL A 51 4.60 -3.16 -9.75
C VAL A 51 5.35 -2.38 -8.68
N ARG A 52 5.30 -1.05 -8.75
CA ARG A 52 5.79 -0.16 -7.69
C ARG A 52 4.83 -0.18 -6.50
N VAL A 53 5.22 -0.84 -5.42
CA VAL A 53 4.42 -0.97 -4.19
C VAL A 53 5.02 -0.11 -3.08
N VAL A 54 4.16 0.55 -2.31
CA VAL A 54 4.53 1.13 -1.01
C VAL A 54 3.80 0.38 0.09
N ARG A 55 4.54 -0.24 0.99
CA ARG A 55 4.03 -0.90 2.19
C ARG A 55 3.95 0.13 3.33
N TYR A 56 2.75 0.60 3.65
CA TYR A 56 2.56 1.62 4.69
C TYR A 56 2.10 0.99 6.01
N GLY A 57 2.97 1.10 7.02
CA GLY A 57 2.75 0.71 8.41
C GLY A 57 3.99 1.02 9.23
N GLU A 58 3.96 0.65 10.51
CA GLU A 58 5.12 0.73 11.39
C GLU A 58 6.24 -0.21 10.86
N PRO A 59 7.46 0.29 10.57
CA PRO A 59 8.52 -0.54 9.98
C PRO A 59 8.85 -1.80 10.78
N ARG A 60 8.74 -1.74 12.11
CA ARG A 60 9.01 -2.86 13.02
C ARG A 60 8.02 -4.02 12.89
N THR A 61 6.85 -3.81 12.31
CA THR A 61 5.84 -4.86 12.11
C THR A 61 5.87 -5.46 10.71
N ILE A 62 6.77 -4.97 9.85
CA ILE A 62 6.90 -5.36 8.45
C ILE A 62 8.11 -6.30 8.31
N GLY A 63 7.96 -7.35 7.49
CA GLY A 63 9.02 -8.31 7.20
C GLY A 63 10.35 -7.65 6.80
N ALA A 64 11.47 -8.23 7.24
CA ALA A 64 12.80 -7.69 6.99
C ALA A 64 13.11 -7.54 5.49
N ASP A 65 12.58 -8.45 4.67
CA ASP A 65 12.69 -8.45 3.21
C ASP A 65 11.87 -7.35 2.52
N LEU A 66 10.98 -6.69 3.26
CA LEU A 66 10.10 -5.64 2.73
C LEU A 66 10.49 -4.23 3.19
N GLN A 67 11.58 -4.08 3.96
CA GLN A 67 11.96 -2.81 4.59
C GLN A 67 12.19 -1.69 3.57
N GLU A 68 12.76 -2.01 2.41
CA GLU A 68 12.99 -1.04 1.33
C GLU A 68 11.70 -0.53 0.67
N TYR A 69 10.60 -1.27 0.76
CA TYR A 69 9.29 -0.89 0.21
C TYR A 69 8.43 -0.10 1.20
N THR A 70 8.94 0.14 2.42
CA THR A 70 8.18 0.86 3.44
C THR A 70 8.01 2.33 3.08
N MET A 71 6.90 2.95 3.51
CA MET A 71 6.70 4.40 3.39
C MET A 71 7.92 5.19 3.92
N GLN A 72 8.48 4.77 5.05
CA GLN A 72 9.65 5.42 5.65
C GLN A 72 10.88 5.33 4.74
N ALA A 73 11.21 4.13 4.23
CA ALA A 73 12.34 3.96 3.33
C ALA A 73 12.19 4.78 2.04
N GLN A 74 10.97 4.84 1.48
CA GLN A 74 10.69 5.64 0.29
C GLN A 74 10.85 7.16 0.54
N ILE A 75 10.44 7.63 1.71
CA ILE A 75 10.68 9.03 2.13
C ILE A 75 12.17 9.30 2.31
N ASP A 76 12.92 8.37 2.90
CA ASP A 76 14.37 8.52 3.08
C ASP A 76 15.09 8.58 1.72
N LEU A 77 14.65 7.79 0.74
CA LEU A 77 15.14 7.86 -0.64
C LEU A 77 14.82 9.22 -1.30
N LEU A 78 13.56 9.68 -1.19
CA LEU A 78 13.13 10.99 -1.70
C LEU A 78 13.97 12.14 -1.10
N ARG A 79 14.20 12.08 0.22
CA ARG A 79 15.01 13.05 0.95
C ARG A 79 16.47 13.06 0.49
N ARG A 80 17.07 11.88 0.27
CA ARG A 80 18.45 11.75 -0.26
C ARG A 80 18.57 12.34 -1.64
N HIS A 81 17.59 12.08 -2.50
CA HIS A 81 17.55 12.64 -3.86
C HIS A 81 17.49 14.18 -3.84
N ASN A 82 16.64 14.76 -2.99
CA ASN A 82 16.44 16.21 -2.94
C ASN A 82 17.53 16.95 -2.14
N SER A 83 18.26 16.29 -1.26
CA SER A 83 19.24 16.91 -0.36
C SER A 83 20.34 15.92 0.04
N PRO A 84 21.28 15.58 -0.86
CA PRO A 84 22.26 14.52 -0.65
C PRO A 84 23.23 14.80 0.52
N ASN A 85 23.46 16.07 0.88
CA ASN A 85 24.43 16.47 1.91
C ASN A 85 23.80 16.86 3.26
N LYS A 86 22.49 16.65 3.45
CA LYS A 86 21.80 17.03 4.69
C LYS A 86 21.61 15.80 5.59
N GLN A 87 21.64 15.99 6.90
CA GLN A 87 21.15 14.96 7.81
C GLN A 87 19.64 14.80 7.62
N LEU A 88 19.21 13.60 7.22
CA LEU A 88 17.83 13.28 6.87
C LEU A 88 17.20 12.53 8.03
N PHE A 89 16.89 13.26 9.11
CA PHE A 89 16.21 12.71 10.28
C PHE A 89 14.95 13.50 10.58
N GLY A 90 13.95 12.81 11.13
CA GLY A 90 12.69 13.40 11.55
C GLY A 90 11.49 12.68 10.93
N PRO A 91 10.29 12.88 11.51
CA PRO A 91 9.09 12.19 11.09
C PRO A 91 8.73 12.51 9.62
N PRO A 92 8.08 11.58 8.91
CA PRO A 92 7.44 11.84 7.62
C PRO A 92 6.56 13.11 7.65
N LYS A 93 6.77 14.01 6.70
CA LYS A 93 5.89 15.18 6.52
C LYS A 93 4.70 14.79 5.64
N PRO A 94 3.51 15.39 5.84
CA PRO A 94 2.34 15.13 5.01
C PRO A 94 2.57 15.29 3.50
N LYS A 95 3.40 16.26 3.09
CA LYS A 95 3.75 16.48 1.67
C LYS A 95 4.61 15.35 1.11
N GLU A 96 5.52 14.79 1.91
CA GLU A 96 6.36 13.65 1.51
C GLU A 96 5.50 12.39 1.36
N ILE A 97 4.61 12.13 2.31
CA ILE A 97 3.65 11.01 2.24
C ILE A 97 2.80 11.12 0.97
N ARG A 98 2.24 12.31 0.69
CA ARG A 98 1.49 12.58 -0.55
C ARG A 98 2.28 12.24 -1.79
N GLN A 99 3.52 12.72 -1.87
CA GLN A 99 4.38 12.49 -3.03
C GLN A 99 4.73 11.01 -3.22
N ILE A 100 4.94 10.26 -2.14
CA ILE A 100 5.19 8.82 -2.22
C ILE A 100 3.93 8.06 -2.65
N ILE A 101 2.77 8.39 -2.07
CA ILE A 101 1.49 7.76 -2.47
C ILE A 101 1.19 8.04 -3.95
N SER A 102 1.40 9.29 -4.42
CA SER A 102 1.17 9.69 -5.80
C SER A 102 2.23 9.23 -6.81
N SER A 103 3.18 8.38 -6.42
CA SER A 103 4.21 7.84 -7.33
C SER A 103 4.24 6.30 -7.34
N CYS A 104 3.53 5.67 -6.40
CA CYS A 104 3.34 4.24 -6.37
C CYS A 104 2.12 3.82 -7.20
N GLN A 105 2.12 2.58 -7.67
CA GLN A 105 0.97 1.99 -8.36
C GLN A 105 0.05 1.27 -7.38
N VAL A 106 0.61 0.79 -6.27
CA VAL A 106 -0.12 0.10 -5.20
C VAL A 106 0.32 0.61 -3.84
N LEU A 107 -0.66 0.96 -3.01
CA LEU A 107 -0.48 1.22 -1.59
C LEU A 107 -0.96 0.02 -0.79
N ALA A 108 -0.05 -0.64 -0.07
CA ALA A 108 -0.31 -1.85 0.71
C ALA A 108 -0.33 -1.57 2.22
N MET A 109 -1.45 -1.81 2.88
CA MET A 109 -1.61 -1.55 4.33
C MET A 109 -2.57 -2.53 5.00
N THR A 110 -2.58 -2.55 6.33
CA THR A 110 -3.64 -3.28 7.07
C THR A 110 -4.94 -2.49 7.03
N CYS A 111 -6.10 -3.13 7.09
CA CYS A 111 -7.41 -2.43 7.13
C CYS A 111 -7.48 -1.36 8.23
N ALA A 112 -7.06 -1.69 9.45
CA ALA A 112 -6.98 -0.72 10.55
C ALA A 112 -6.02 0.45 10.26
N GLY A 113 -4.91 0.14 9.57
CA GLY A 113 -3.88 1.11 9.18
C GLY A 113 -4.38 2.17 8.20
N VAL A 114 -5.41 1.89 7.39
CA VAL A 114 -6.03 2.88 6.50
C VAL A 114 -6.55 4.10 7.26
N GLY A 115 -6.89 3.94 8.55
CA GLY A 115 -7.33 5.03 9.41
C GLY A 115 -6.30 6.16 9.61
N ILE A 116 -5.01 5.91 9.36
CA ILE A 116 -3.95 6.94 9.48
C ILE A 116 -3.88 7.86 8.27
N LEU A 117 -4.48 7.46 7.14
CA LEU A 117 -4.49 8.28 5.93
C LEU A 117 -5.36 9.51 6.15
N GLU A 118 -4.93 10.62 5.53
CA GLU A 118 -5.74 11.83 5.49
C GLU A 118 -7.12 11.56 4.87
N LYS A 119 -8.12 12.34 5.30
CA LYS A 119 -9.52 12.01 5.03
C LYS A 119 -9.90 12.15 3.55
N ASP A 120 -9.13 12.88 2.78
CA ASP A 120 -9.29 13.22 1.37
C ASP A 120 -8.73 12.15 0.42
N TYR A 121 -7.89 11.22 0.89
CA TYR A 121 -7.44 10.12 0.04
C TYR A 121 -8.60 9.28 -0.46
N ARG A 122 -8.62 9.08 -1.78
CA ARG A 122 -9.55 8.20 -2.49
C ARG A 122 -8.78 7.29 -3.42
N PHE A 123 -9.30 6.09 -3.63
CA PHE A 123 -8.69 5.08 -4.47
C PHE A 123 -9.72 4.58 -5.49
N PRO A 124 -9.36 4.52 -6.79
CA PRO A 124 -10.26 4.04 -7.83
C PRO A 124 -10.59 2.55 -7.65
N PHE A 125 -9.66 1.80 -7.07
CA PHE A 125 -9.83 0.39 -6.77
C PHE A 125 -9.31 0.08 -5.37
N ILE A 126 -10.03 -0.82 -4.69
CA ILE A 126 -9.65 -1.36 -3.39
C ILE A 126 -9.75 -2.88 -3.47
N LEU A 127 -8.66 -3.57 -3.13
CA LEU A 127 -8.64 -5.02 -2.95
C LEU A 127 -8.41 -5.35 -1.47
N ILE A 128 -9.23 -6.25 -0.92
CA ILE A 128 -9.09 -6.72 0.45
C ILE A 128 -8.83 -8.23 0.42
N ASP A 129 -7.61 -8.65 0.74
CA ASP A 129 -7.28 -10.07 0.88
C ASP A 129 -7.76 -10.61 2.23
N GLU A 130 -8.14 -11.88 2.26
CA GLU A 130 -8.69 -12.56 3.44
C GLU A 130 -9.90 -11.85 4.10
N ALA A 131 -10.72 -11.15 3.30
CA ALA A 131 -11.86 -10.34 3.77
C ALA A 131 -12.82 -11.09 4.73
N SER A 132 -12.98 -12.41 4.57
CA SER A 132 -13.82 -13.23 5.46
C SER A 132 -13.33 -13.31 6.91
N GLN A 133 -12.09 -12.90 7.19
CA GLN A 133 -11.50 -12.87 8.52
C GLN A 133 -11.57 -11.49 9.18
N ILE A 134 -12.10 -10.49 8.48
CA ILE A 134 -12.14 -9.10 8.94
C ILE A 134 -13.54 -8.79 9.46
N THR A 135 -13.62 -8.09 10.59
CA THR A 135 -14.90 -7.60 11.12
C THR A 135 -15.47 -6.52 10.21
N GLU A 136 -16.80 -6.42 10.12
CA GLU A 136 -17.46 -5.39 9.30
C GLU A 136 -16.94 -3.96 9.59
N PRO A 137 -16.77 -3.52 10.86
CA PRO A 137 -16.22 -2.20 11.14
C PRO A 137 -14.81 -2.00 10.58
N ASN A 138 -13.94 -3.01 10.63
CA ASN A 138 -12.57 -2.92 10.12
C ASN A 138 -12.52 -2.87 8.59
N ILE A 139 -13.37 -3.65 7.90
CA ILE A 139 -13.49 -3.60 6.44
C ILE A 139 -13.92 -2.19 5.99
N LEU A 140 -14.90 -1.59 6.69
CA LEU A 140 -15.46 -0.30 6.32
C LEU A 140 -14.41 0.83 6.32
N ILE A 141 -13.41 0.79 7.20
CA ILE A 141 -12.30 1.78 7.22
C ILE A 141 -11.61 1.88 5.85
N SER A 142 -11.50 0.73 5.15
CA SER A 142 -10.94 0.69 3.80
C SER A 142 -11.98 1.11 2.75
N LEU A 143 -13.19 0.53 2.79
CA LEU A 143 -14.20 0.74 1.75
C LEU A 143 -14.67 2.19 1.62
N ILE A 144 -14.72 2.96 2.71
CA ILE A 144 -15.09 4.39 2.65
C ILE A 144 -14.08 5.26 1.88
N ARG A 145 -12.94 4.69 1.45
CA ARG A 145 -11.92 5.36 0.65
C ARG A 145 -12.11 5.16 -0.86
N ILE A 146 -13.13 4.44 -1.32
CA ILE A 146 -13.34 4.26 -2.76
C ILE A 146 -13.74 5.58 -3.42
N THR A 147 -13.24 5.84 -4.63
CA THR A 147 -13.70 6.97 -5.45
C THR A 147 -15.15 6.73 -5.88
N ASN A 148 -15.99 7.78 -5.81
CA ASN A 148 -17.38 7.75 -6.29
C ASN A 148 -17.46 7.87 -7.82
#